data_AF-Q6B3V2-F1
#
_entry.id   AF-Q6B3V2-F1
#
_cell.length_a   1.000
_cell.length_b   1.000
_cell.length_c   1.000
_cell.angle_alpha   90.00
_cell.angle_beta   90.00
_cell.angle_gamma   90.00
#
_symmetry.space_group_name_H-M   'P 1'
#
loop_
_entity.id
_entity.type
_entity.pdbx_description
1 polymer ?
#
loop_
_entity_poly.entity_id
_entity_poly.type
_entity_poly.pdbx_seq_one_letter_code
_entity_poly.pdbx_strand_id
1 'polypeptide(L)'
;QMDVKTAFLNGDLEEEIYMTQPEGCVVPGQEEKVCKLLKSLYGLKQAPKQWHEKLDNVLLCDGFSPNDVDKCVYFKSENGDSVIICLYVDDM
;
A
#
# COMPACT_ATOMS: atom_id res chain seq x y z
N GLN A 1 4.53 -8.09 15.34
CA GLN A 1 4.99 -8.34 13.97
C GLN A 1 3.95 -9.17 13.23
N MET A 2 3.34 -8.54 12.24
CA MET A 2 2.32 -9.03 11.34
C MET A 2 2.74 -8.61 9.93
N ASP A 3 2.84 -9.59 9.03
CA ASP A 3 3.05 -9.36 7.60
C ASP A 3 1.69 -9.07 6.93
N VAL A 4 1.58 -7.90 6.29
CA VAL A 4 0.38 -7.54 5.56
C VAL A 4 0.39 -8.20 4.18
N LYS A 5 -0.37 -9.28 4.07
CA LYS A 5 -0.56 -9.96 2.79
C LYS A 5 -1.02 -8.98 1.71
N THR A 6 -0.28 -8.97 0.60
CA THR A 6 -0.58 -8.14 -0.57
C THR A 6 -0.67 -6.64 -0.25
N ALA A 7 0.14 -6.14 0.70
CA ALA A 7 0.19 -4.74 1.13
C ALA A 7 0.03 -3.74 -0.02
N PHE A 8 0.87 -3.85 -1.06
CA PHE A 8 0.84 -2.93 -2.19
C PHE A 8 -0.44 -2.98 -3.03
N LEU A 9 -1.15 -4.11 -3.08
CA LEU A 9 -2.45 -4.18 -3.78
C LEU A 9 -3.54 -3.36 -3.07
N ASN A 10 -3.30 -2.89 -1.85
CA ASN A 10 -4.22 -1.99 -1.14
C ASN A 10 -3.93 -0.51 -1.43
N GLY A 11 -2.79 -0.19 -2.03
CA GLY A 11 -2.45 1.16 -2.47
C GLY A 11 -3.28 1.58 -3.68
N ASP A 12 -3.87 2.76 -3.59
CA ASP A 12 -4.62 3.37 -4.70
C ASP A 12 -3.63 3.99 -5.71
N LEU A 13 -3.88 3.78 -7.01
CA LEU A 13 -3.08 4.38 -8.08
C LEU A 13 -3.59 5.79 -8.40
N GLU A 14 -2.76 6.80 -8.15
CA GLU A 14 -3.04 8.18 -8.58
C GLU A 14 -2.77 8.39 -10.08
N GLU A 15 -1.80 7.64 -10.62
CA GLU A 15 -1.37 7.72 -12.01
C GLU A 15 -1.98 6.60 -12.85
N GLU A 16 -2.20 6.88 -14.14
CA GLU A 16 -2.58 5.84 -15.09
C GLU A 16 -1.34 5.08 -15.57
N ILE A 17 -1.24 3.81 -15.19
CA ILE A 17 -0.06 2.97 -15.49
C ILE A 17 -0.47 1.78 -16.34
N TYR A 18 0.34 1.52 -17.35
CA TYR A 18 0.23 0.37 -18.23
C TYR A 18 1.44 -0.52 -18.10
N MET A 19 1.24 -1.83 -18.25
CA MET A 19 2.32 -2.81 -18.35
C MET A 19 2.13 -3.70 -19.57
N THR A 20 3.22 -4.27 -20.07
CA THR A 20 3.16 -5.34 -21.05
C THR A 20 2.36 -6.52 -20.50
N GLN A 21 1.70 -7.26 -21.38
CA GLN A 21 0.98 -8.46 -20.98
C GLN A 21 1.95 -9.46 -20.31
N PRO A 22 1.60 -10.00 -19.13
CA PRO A 22 2.39 -11.04 -18.50
C PRO A 22 2.49 -12.29 -19.37
N GLU A 23 3.57 -13.05 -19.19
CA GLU A 23 3.70 -14.35 -19.83
C GLU A 23 2.52 -15.26 -19.45
N GLY A 24 1.93 -15.94 -20.44
CA GLY A 24 0.74 -16.77 -20.26
C GLY A 24 -0.60 -16.01 -20.26
N CYS A 25 -0.60 -14.67 -20.29
CA CYS A 25 -1.80 -13.85 -20.44
C CYS A 25 -2.01 -13.31 -21.86
N VAL A 26 -1.02 -13.46 -22.74
CA VAL A 26 -1.08 -12.98 -24.12
C VAL A 26 -2.11 -13.81 -24.91
N VAL A 27 -3.10 -13.14 -25.49
CA VAL A 27 -4.12 -13.77 -26.34
C VAL A 27 -3.70 -13.67 -27.81
N PRO A 28 -3.77 -14.76 -28.60
CA PRO A 28 -3.47 -14.71 -30.04
C PRO A 28 -4.28 -13.64 -30.77
N GLY A 29 -3.61 -12.82 -31.58
CA GLY A 29 -4.18 -11.67 -32.28
C GLY A 29 -4.33 -10.41 -31.42
N GLN A 30 -3.85 -10.42 -30.17
CA GLN A 30 -3.84 -9.27 -29.26
C GLN A 30 -2.46 -9.06 -28.62
N GLU A 31 -1.40 -9.52 -29.26
CA GLU A 31 -0.03 -9.52 -28.75
C GLU A 31 0.45 -8.10 -28.39
N GLU A 32 0.05 -7.10 -29.18
CA GLU A 32 0.41 -5.69 -29.01
C GLU A 32 -0.40 -4.94 -27.94
N LYS A 33 -1.35 -5.62 -27.27
CA LYS A 33 -2.10 -4.98 -26.18
C LYS A 33 -1.26 -4.85 -24.93
N VAL A 34 -1.67 -3.90 -24.09
CA VAL A 34 -1.11 -3.65 -22.77
C VAL A 34 -2.20 -3.76 -21.70
N CYS A 35 -1.79 -4.11 -20.49
CA CYS A 35 -2.68 -4.16 -19.33
C CYS A 35 -2.66 -2.81 -18.62
N LYS A 36 -3.83 -2.22 -18.39
CA LYS A 36 -3.97 -1.08 -17.47
C LYS A 36 -3.99 -1.60 -16.04
N LEU A 37 -3.10 -1.09 -15.19
CA LEU A 37 -3.11 -1.41 -13.77
C LEU A 37 -4.25 -0.66 -13.08
N LEU A 38 -5.09 -1.41 -12.37
CA LEU A 38 -6.20 -0.86 -11.58
C LEU A 38 -5.82 -0.63 -10.11
N LYS A 39 -4.79 -1.33 -9.64
CA LYS A 39 -4.25 -1.25 -8.27
C LYS A 39 -2.74 -1.22 -8.32
N SER A 40 -2.13 -0.70 -7.26
CA SER A 40 -0.67 -0.69 -7.16
C SER A 40 -0.13 -2.12 -7.04
N LEU A 41 1.08 -2.35 -7.54
CA LEU A 41 1.68 -3.69 -7.66
C LEU A 41 3.12 -3.65 -7.17
N TYR A 42 3.61 -4.79 -6.67
CA TYR A 42 5.02 -4.96 -6.36
C TYR A 42 5.91 -4.60 -7.56
N GLY A 43 7.02 -3.92 -7.30
CA GLY A 43 7.97 -3.47 -8.32
C GLY A 43 7.65 -2.10 -8.93
N LEU A 44 6.46 -1.54 -8.67
CA LEU A 44 6.21 -0.14 -8.99
C LEU A 44 6.95 0.76 -8.00
N LYS A 45 7.68 1.76 -8.51
CA LYS A 45 8.45 2.71 -7.69
C LYS A 45 7.59 3.44 -6.64
N GLN A 46 6.32 3.69 -6.93
CA GLN A 46 5.38 4.39 -6.06
C GLN A 46 4.54 3.48 -5.16
N ALA A 47 4.61 2.15 -5.34
CA ALA A 47 3.79 1.21 -4.55
C ALA A 47 3.99 1.31 -3.04
N PRO A 48 5.23 1.42 -2.51
CA PRO A 48 5.42 1.59 -1.06
C PRO A 48 4.81 2.87 -0.51
N LYS A 49 4.90 3.96 -1.27
CA LYS A 49 4.32 5.25 -0.89
C LYS A 49 2.78 5.18 -0.85
N GLN A 50 2.16 4.63 -1.88
CA GLN A 50 0.70 4.50 -1.96
C GLN A 50 0.14 3.57 -0.89
N TRP A 51 0.87 2.51 -0.56
CA TRP A 51 0.53 1.66 0.57
C TRP A 51 0.58 2.43 1.90
N HIS A 52 1.68 3.15 2.15
CA HIS A 52 1.82 3.97 3.35
C HIS A 52 0.69 5.00 3.45
N GLU A 53 0.38 5.74 2.39
CA GLU A 53 -0.70 6.74 2.39
C GLU A 53 -2.07 6.10 2.66
N LYS A 54 -2.32 4.90 2.12
CA LYS A 54 -3.56 4.18 2.41
C LYS A 54 -3.67 3.83 3.89
N LEU A 55 -2.61 3.25 4.46
CA LEU A 55 -2.58 2.84 5.86
C LEU A 55 -2.66 4.04 6.81
N ASP A 56 -1.92 5.12 6.50
CA ASP A 56 -1.93 6.37 7.25
C ASP A 56 -3.36 6.91 7.40
N ASN A 57 -4.09 7.02 6.28
CA ASN A 57 -5.48 7.46 6.29
C ASN A 57 -6.38 6.54 7.14
N VAL A 58 -6.20 5.21 7.05
CA VAL A 58 -6.98 4.25 7.85
C VAL A 58 -6.71 4.42 9.34
N LEU A 59 -5.44 4.53 9.75
CA LEU A 59 -5.05 4.68 11.15
C LEU A 59 -5.51 6.03 11.72
N LEU A 60 -5.38 7.11 10.95
CA LEU A 60 -5.89 8.44 11.32
C LEU A 60 -7.41 8.42 11.52
N CYS A 61 -8.15 7.78 10.61
CA CYS A 61 -9.61 7.63 10.75
C CYS A 61 -10.00 6.78 11.97
N ASP A 62 -9.16 5.81 12.38
CA ASP A 62 -9.35 5.03 13.60
C ASP A 62 -8.89 5.78 14.87
N GLY A 63 -8.38 7.01 14.76
CA GLY A 63 -7.99 7.85 15.90
C GLY A 63 -6.57 7.63 16.39
N PHE A 64 -5.72 6.94 15.62
CA PHE A 64 -4.29 6.97 15.85
C PHE A 64 -3.72 8.33 15.43
N SER A 65 -2.62 8.72 16.08
CA SER A 65 -1.84 9.89 15.74
C SER A 65 -0.43 9.46 15.31
N PRO A 66 0.11 9.99 14.19
CA PRO A 66 1.48 9.72 13.80
C PRO A 66 2.43 10.47 14.72
N ASN A 67 3.61 9.90 14.96
CA ASN A 67 4.69 10.57 15.66
C ASN A 67 5.24 11.74 14.81
N ASP A 68 5.69 12.79 15.49
CA ASP A 68 6.25 13.98 14.85
C ASP A 68 7.65 13.74 14.27
N VAL A 69 8.42 12.84 14.87
CA VAL A 69 9.80 12.54 14.47
C VAL A 69 9.86 11.44 13.41
N ASP A 70 9.04 10.39 13.58
CA ASP A 70 9.00 9.24 12.69
C ASP A 70 7.57 8.96 12.22
N LYS A 71 7.30 9.21 10.94
CA LYS A 71 5.96 9.05 10.36
C LYS A 71 5.52 7.59 10.20
N CYS A 72 6.42 6.64 10.40
CA CYS A 72 6.07 5.21 10.43
C CYS A 72 5.60 4.74 11.82
N VAL A 73 5.62 5.59 12.85
CA VAL A 73 5.19 5.24 14.20
C VAL A 73 3.87 5.94 14.53
N TYR A 74 2.89 5.15 14.94
CA TYR A 74 1.55 5.62 15.30
C TYR A 74 1.24 5.28 16.75
N PHE A 75 0.54 6.16 17.44
CA PHE A 75 0.11 5.95 18.81
C PHE A 75 -1.38 6.27 18.98
N LYS A 76 -2.05 5.48 19.83
CA LYS A 76 -3.41 5.74 20.29
C LYS A 76 -3.49 5.41 21.76
N SER A 77 -4.16 6.25 22.54
CA SER A 77 -4.44 5.98 23.95
C SER A 77 -5.92 6.17 24.22
N GLU A 78 -6.53 5.16 24.83
CA GLU A 78 -7.94 5.16 25.23
C GLU A 78 -8.09 4.45 26.57
N ASN A 79 -8.86 5.05 27.49
CA ASN A 79 -9.21 4.46 28.80
C ASN A 79 -8.03 4.00 29.67
N GLY A 80 -6.86 4.63 29.51
CA GLY A 80 -5.63 4.28 30.24
C GLY A 80 -4.77 3.21 29.54
N ASP A 81 -5.29 2.58 28.49
CA ASP A 81 -4.52 1.70 27.62
C ASP A 81 -3.85 2.51 26.50
N SER A 82 -2.74 2.00 25.98
CA SER A 82 -2.01 2.61 24.87
C SER A 82 -1.55 1.55 23.88
N VAL A 83 -1.70 1.87 22.59
CA VAL A 83 -1.26 1.04 21.48
C VAL A 83 -0.27 1.84 20.66
N ILE A 84 0.84 1.20 20.30
CA ILE A 84 1.86 1.74 19.40
C ILE A 84 1.97 0.79 18.21
N ILE A 85 1.93 1.33 17.00
CA ILE A 85 2.13 0.60 15.75
C ILE A 85 3.38 1.17 15.08
N CYS A 86 4.28 0.29 14.64
CA CYS A 86 5.47 0.67 13.89
C CYS A 86 5.40 0.01 12.52
N LEU A 87 5.37 0.82 11.46
CA LEU A 87 5.33 0.34 10.08
C LEU A 87 6.74 0.23 9.50
N TYR A 88 7.05 -0.91 8.91
CA TYR A 88 8.23 -1.06 8.07
C TYR A 88 7.85 -1.73 6.76
N VAL A 89 7.64 -0.92 5.72
CA VAL A 89 7.20 -1.39 4.40
C VAL A 89 5.87 -2.16 4.51
N ASP A 90 5.89 -3.48 4.52
CA ASP A 90 4.74 -4.40 4.62
C ASP A 90 4.61 -5.10 5.99
N ASP A 91 5.58 -4.89 6.90
CA ASP A 91 5.56 -5.38 8.28
C ASP A 91 4.96 -4.35 9.26
N MET A 92 4.19 -4.83 10.25
CA MET A 92 3.66 -4.06 11.39
C MET A 92 3.84 -4.74 12.76
#